data_AF-R5YPQ6-F1
#
_entry.id   AF-R5YPQ6-F1
#
_cell.length_a   1.000
_cell.length_b   1.000
_cell.length_c   1.000
_cell.angle_alpha   90.00
_cell.angle_beta   90.00
_cell.angle_gamma   90.00
#
_symmetry.space_group_name_H-M   'P 1'
#
loop_
_entity.id
_entity.type
_entity.pdbx_description
1 polymer ?
#
loop_
_entity_poly.entity_id
_entity_poly.type
_entity_poly.pdbx_seq_one_letter_code
_entity_poly.pdbx_strand_id
1 'polypeptide(L)'
;MLKYTTNINLYVVPITKLQESIYKNIDSTYMITILRRMMYRIAEKIAEEKECLILVNGESIGQVASQTLSSINAINRVVSIPIIRPVACFDKLEIIDIAKRINTYNTSILPYEDCCTIFVPKHPVINPKIEKCEYYESLIDYKTMIDECIKNTFVVKINENKKINDLL
;
A
#
# COMPACT_ATOMS: atom_id res chain seq x y z
N MET A 1 11.86 -4.35 -14.79
CA MET A 1 12.48 -4.49 -13.45
C MET A 1 13.60 -5.53 -13.41
N LEU A 2 13.52 -6.66 -14.13
CA LEU A 2 14.59 -7.67 -14.14
C LEU A 2 15.96 -7.16 -14.63
N LYS A 3 15.98 -6.09 -15.44
CA LYS A 3 17.22 -5.38 -15.80
C LYS A 3 18.03 -4.87 -14.59
N TYR A 4 17.39 -4.66 -13.43
CA TYR A 4 18.01 -4.10 -12.22
C TYR A 4 18.12 -5.10 -11.07
N THR A 5 17.57 -6.31 -11.22
CA THR A 5 17.65 -7.37 -10.21
C THR A 5 17.38 -8.74 -10.86
N THR A 6 18.07 -9.77 -10.40
CA THR A 6 17.98 -11.12 -10.96
C THR A 6 16.72 -11.87 -10.57
N ASN A 7 16.15 -11.58 -9.39
CA ASN A 7 14.97 -12.26 -8.85
C ASN A 7 14.06 -11.28 -8.10
N ILE A 8 12.76 -11.41 -8.30
CA ILE A 8 11.73 -10.65 -7.58
C ILE A 8 10.70 -11.65 -7.05
N ASN A 9 10.41 -11.58 -5.75
CA ASN A 9 9.28 -12.27 -5.15
C ASN A 9 8.11 -11.28 -5.06
N LEU A 10 7.05 -11.53 -5.83
CA LEU A 10 5.80 -10.78 -5.76
C LEU A 10 4.85 -11.49 -4.80
N TYR A 11 4.59 -10.88 -3.64
CA TYR A 11 3.62 -11.35 -2.67
C TYR A 11 2.25 -10.76 -3.00
N VAL A 12 1.30 -11.61 -3.35
CA VAL A 12 -0.07 -11.20 -3.63
C VAL A 12 -0.92 -11.53 -2.41
N VAL A 13 -1.41 -10.49 -1.73
CA VAL A 13 -2.18 -10.60 -0.49
C VAL A 13 -3.66 -10.31 -0.78
N PRO A 14 -4.56 -11.29 -0.69
CA PRO A 14 -5.99 -11.06 -0.84
C PRO A 14 -6.55 -10.31 0.39
N ILE A 15 -7.05 -9.09 0.19
CA ILE A 15 -7.56 -8.22 1.28
C ILE A 15 -9.07 -7.99 1.22
N THR A 16 -9.81 -8.66 0.34
CA THR A 16 -11.23 -8.40 0.07
C THR A 16 -12.10 -8.42 1.32
N LYS A 17 -11.98 -9.47 2.16
CA LYS A 17 -12.76 -9.58 3.40
C LYS A 17 -12.46 -8.44 4.38
N LEU A 18 -11.18 -8.09 4.53
CA LEU A 18 -10.74 -6.99 5.39
C LEU A 18 -11.30 -5.65 4.88
N GLN A 19 -11.25 -5.43 3.57
CA GLN A 19 -11.79 -4.24 2.93
C GLN A 19 -13.31 -4.13 3.12
N GLU A 20 -14.07 -5.23 2.96
CA GLU A 20 -15.51 -5.25 3.21
C GLU A 20 -15.87 -4.94 4.67
N SER A 21 -15.09 -5.46 5.62
CA SER A 21 -15.30 -5.19 7.04
C SER A 21 -15.03 -3.72 7.39
N ILE A 22 -13.97 -3.13 6.83
CA ILE A 22 -13.70 -1.69 6.94
C ILE A 22 -14.89 -0.90 6.36
N TYR A 23 -15.39 -1.27 5.18
CA TYR A 23 -16.51 -0.58 4.54
C TYR A 23 -17.80 -0.61 5.37
N LYS A 24 -18.10 -1.74 6.00
CA LYS A 24 -19.35 -1.93 6.77
C LYS A 24 -19.33 -1.21 8.13
N ASN A 25 -18.16 -1.10 8.76
CA ASN A 25 -18.06 -0.71 10.17
C ASN A 25 -17.40 0.66 10.41
N ILE A 26 -16.73 1.24 9.40
CA ILE A 26 -15.91 2.44 9.56
C ILE A 26 -16.50 3.60 8.75
N ASP A 27 -16.41 4.80 9.30
CA ASP A 27 -16.83 6.02 8.62
C ASP A 27 -16.09 6.16 7.28
N SER A 28 -16.87 6.40 6.21
CA SER A 28 -16.37 6.51 4.84
C SER A 28 -15.17 7.46 4.70
N THR A 29 -15.13 8.55 5.48
CA THR A 29 -14.07 9.56 5.42
C THR A 29 -12.72 9.05 5.94
N TYR A 30 -12.72 8.05 6.82
CA TYR A 30 -11.54 7.42 7.42
C TYR A 30 -11.11 6.11 6.73
N MET A 31 -11.97 5.53 5.90
CA MET A 31 -11.76 4.24 5.26
C MET A 31 -10.38 4.08 4.60
N ILE A 32 -9.94 5.06 3.80
CA ILE A 32 -8.64 5.01 3.12
C ILE A 32 -7.49 4.97 4.12
N THR A 33 -7.56 5.80 5.17
CA THR A 33 -6.52 5.85 6.21
C THR A 33 -6.42 4.52 6.95
N ILE A 34 -7.55 3.93 7.32
CA ILE A 34 -7.57 2.62 8.00
C ILE A 34 -7.08 1.51 7.08
N LEU A 35 -7.53 1.49 5.82
CA LEU A 35 -7.07 0.50 4.84
C LEU A 35 -5.55 0.53 4.67
N ARG A 36 -4.95 1.73 4.53
CA ARG A 36 -3.50 1.88 4.43
C ARG A 36 -2.78 1.44 5.71
N ARG A 37 -3.33 1.75 6.88
CA ARG A 37 -2.81 1.25 8.16
C ARG A 37 -2.81 -0.27 8.20
N MET A 38 -3.85 -0.93 7.68
CA MET A 38 -3.89 -2.39 7.59
C MET A 38 -2.86 -2.95 6.60
N MET A 39 -2.74 -2.35 5.40
CA MET A 39 -1.73 -2.75 4.41
C MET A 39 -0.31 -2.65 4.97
N TYR A 40 -0.04 -1.63 5.78
CA TYR A 40 1.26 -1.42 6.41
C TYR A 40 1.55 -2.47 7.49
N ARG A 41 0.57 -2.82 8.32
CA ARG A 41 0.69 -3.92 9.28
C ARG A 41 0.94 -5.28 8.59
N ILE A 42 0.24 -5.54 7.48
CA ILE A 42 0.47 -6.74 6.65
C ILE A 42 1.89 -6.73 6.09
N ALA A 43 2.33 -5.60 5.52
CA ALA A 43 3.66 -5.46 4.95
C ALA A 43 4.77 -5.65 5.99
N GLU A 44 4.60 -5.11 7.20
CA GLU A 44 5.54 -5.29 8.31
C GLU A 44 5.62 -6.75 8.76
N LYS A 45 4.49 -7.44 8.93
CA LYS A 45 4.51 -8.87 9.28
C LYS A 45 5.22 -9.73 8.21
N ILE A 46 4.96 -9.44 6.93
CA ILE A 46 5.68 -10.12 5.84
C ILE A 46 7.17 -9.77 5.88
N ALA A 47 7.53 -8.52 6.17
CA ALA A 47 8.91 -8.10 6.31
C ALA A 47 9.62 -8.83 7.45
N GLU A 48 8.99 -8.96 8.62
CA GLU A 48 9.50 -9.74 9.76
C GLU A 48 9.73 -11.21 9.40
N GLU A 49 8.76 -11.87 8.76
CA GLU A 49 8.88 -13.27 8.31
C GLU A 49 9.98 -13.50 7.26
N LYS A 50 10.43 -12.43 6.59
CA LYS A 50 11.48 -12.47 5.57
C LYS A 50 12.75 -11.75 6.00
N GLU A 51 12.86 -11.41 7.29
CA GLU A 51 14.02 -10.75 7.88
C GLU A 51 14.40 -9.44 7.15
N CYS A 52 13.40 -8.75 6.60
CA CYS A 52 13.56 -7.47 5.93
C CYS A 52 13.66 -6.35 6.99
N LEU A 53 14.66 -5.49 6.83
CA LEU A 53 14.93 -4.42 7.80
C LEU A 53 14.11 -3.14 7.55
N ILE A 54 13.57 -2.98 6.34
CA ILE A 54 12.89 -1.74 5.92
C ILE A 54 11.69 -2.03 5.03
N LEU A 55 10.76 -1.08 4.98
CA LEU A 55 9.76 -0.94 3.92
C LEU A 55 10.15 0.18 2.97
N VAL A 56 9.74 0.07 1.71
CA VAL A 56 9.93 1.13 0.70
C VAL A 56 8.58 1.40 0.04
N ASN A 57 8.24 2.68 -0.16
CA ASN A 57 7.04 3.05 -0.90
C ASN A 57 7.30 4.23 -1.86
N GLY A 58 6.31 4.52 -2.70
CA GLY A 58 6.34 5.64 -3.66
C GLY A 58 5.58 6.89 -3.21
N GLU A 59 5.43 7.14 -1.90
CA GLU A 59 4.74 8.35 -1.41
C GLU A 59 5.58 9.61 -1.69
N SER A 60 4.99 10.60 -2.37
CA SER A 60 5.50 11.98 -2.45
C SER A 60 4.71 12.86 -1.48
N ILE A 61 5.32 13.87 -0.86
CA ILE A 61 4.67 14.72 0.14
C ILE A 61 3.82 15.78 -0.58
N GLY A 62 2.55 15.89 -0.19
CA GLY A 62 1.68 16.99 -0.64
C GLY A 62 1.13 16.85 -2.07
N GLN A 63 1.35 15.73 -2.75
CA GLN A 63 0.83 15.52 -4.12
C GLN A 63 -0.66 15.13 -4.15
N VAL A 64 -1.15 14.39 -3.15
CA VAL A 64 -2.58 14.08 -2.96
C VAL A 64 -3.00 14.21 -1.49
N ALA A 65 -4.30 14.31 -1.22
CA ALA A 65 -4.86 14.49 0.13
C ALA A 65 -4.41 13.42 1.13
N SER A 66 -4.20 12.19 0.68
CA SER A 66 -3.73 11.07 1.53
C SER A 66 -2.23 11.09 1.81
N GLN A 67 -1.50 12.11 1.33
CA GLN A 67 -0.05 12.28 1.46
C GLN A 67 0.30 13.59 2.19
N THR A 68 -0.62 14.12 3.01
CA THR A 68 -0.27 15.15 3.99
C THR A 68 0.63 14.56 5.08
N LEU A 69 1.45 15.40 5.73
CA LEU A 69 2.27 14.98 6.86
C LEU A 69 1.43 14.34 7.97
N SER A 70 0.23 14.86 8.22
CA SER A 70 -0.72 14.29 9.17
C SER A 70 -1.14 12.87 8.79
N SER A 71 -1.47 12.65 7.52
CA SER A 71 -1.86 11.31 7.01
C SER A 71 -0.70 10.33 7.07
N ILE A 72 0.48 10.76 6.61
CA ILE A 72 1.70 9.95 6.65
C ILE A 72 2.03 9.57 8.10
N ASN A 73 1.96 10.52 9.03
CA ASN A 73 2.21 10.26 10.45
C ASN A 73 1.18 9.27 11.05
N ALA A 74 -0.10 9.47 10.76
CA ALA A 74 -1.15 8.58 11.23
C ALA A 74 -0.98 7.16 10.68
N ILE A 75 -0.59 7.00 9.41
CA ILE A 75 -0.37 5.69 8.81
C ILE A 75 0.89 5.04 9.38
N ASN A 76 2.00 5.78 9.49
CA ASN A 76 3.29 5.26 9.97
C ASN A 76 3.24 4.75 11.41
N ARG A 77 2.33 5.25 12.25
CA ARG A 77 2.24 4.87 13.66
C ARG A 77 1.94 3.39 13.90
N VAL A 78 1.53 2.65 12.87
CA VAL A 78 1.26 1.20 12.96
C VAL A 78 2.45 0.32 12.61
N VAL A 79 3.56 0.91 12.17
CA VAL A 79 4.79 0.22 11.75
C VAL A 79 5.95 0.66 12.64
N SER A 80 6.77 -0.31 13.03
CA SER A 80 7.97 -0.16 13.83
C SER A 80 9.24 -0.11 12.99
N ILE A 81 9.30 -0.83 11.86
CA ILE A 81 10.47 -0.82 10.97
C ILE A 81 10.58 0.47 10.13
N PRO A 82 11.79 0.92 9.76
CA PRO A 82 11.96 2.13 8.95
C PRO A 82 11.26 2.05 7.57
N ILE A 83 10.61 3.14 7.17
CA ILE A 83 9.98 3.29 5.85
C ILE A 83 10.74 4.31 5.02
N ILE A 84 11.34 3.85 3.92
CA ILE A 84 12.07 4.68 2.96
C ILE A 84 11.12 5.19 1.88
N ARG A 85 11.20 6.49 1.58
CA ARG A 85 10.35 7.20 0.60
C ARG A 85 11.22 7.90 -0.44
N PRO A 86 11.71 7.19 -1.47
CA PRO A 86 12.69 7.74 -2.40
C PRO A 86 12.22 8.99 -3.15
N VAL A 87 10.90 9.15 -3.32
CA VAL A 87 10.27 10.23 -4.08
C VAL A 87 9.57 11.26 -3.18
N ALA A 88 9.82 11.26 -1.87
CA ALA A 88 9.11 12.11 -0.90
C ALA A 88 9.14 13.61 -1.24
N CYS A 89 10.25 14.08 -1.82
CA CYS A 89 10.48 15.48 -2.14
C CYS A 89 10.49 15.77 -3.65
N PHE A 90 10.08 14.80 -4.47
CA PHE A 90 10.07 14.94 -5.92
C PHE A 90 8.72 15.47 -6.38
N ASP A 91 8.73 16.36 -7.36
CA ASP A 91 7.51 16.77 -8.03
C ASP A 91 7.00 15.69 -8.99
N LYS A 92 5.77 15.88 -9.49
CA LYS A 92 5.12 14.91 -10.37
C LYS A 92 5.87 14.71 -11.69
N LEU A 93 6.47 15.77 -12.25
CA LEU A 93 7.18 15.69 -13.52
C LEU A 93 8.49 14.92 -13.34
N GLU A 94 9.22 15.16 -12.25
CA GLU A 94 10.43 14.40 -11.93
C GLU A 94 10.16 12.90 -11.79
N ILE A 95 9.07 12.53 -11.10
CA ILE A 95 8.65 11.13 -10.96
C ILE A 95 8.30 10.52 -12.33
N ILE A 96 7.58 11.27 -13.18
CA ILE A 96 7.22 10.83 -14.54
C ILE A 96 8.47 10.62 -15.39
N ASP A 97 9.44 11.53 -15.32
CA ASP A 97 10.67 11.44 -16.10
C ASP A 97 11.52 10.25 -15.66
N ILE A 98 11.59 9.97 -14.36
CA ILE A 98 12.21 8.74 -13.84
C ILE A 98 11.46 7.51 -14.37
N ALA A 99 10.13 7.49 -14.28
CA ALA A 99 9.31 6.36 -14.75
C ALA A 99 9.49 6.08 -16.25
N LYS A 100 9.64 7.13 -17.07
CA LYS A 100 9.98 6.99 -18.50
C LYS A 100 11.39 6.43 -18.68
N ARG A 101 12.39 6.97 -17.96
CA ARG A 101 13.78 6.49 -18.02
C ARG A 101 13.94 5.02 -17.64
N ILE A 102 13.14 4.52 -16.69
CA ILE A 102 13.17 3.11 -16.27
C ILE A 102 12.15 2.22 -16.99
N ASN A 103 11.45 2.75 -18.00
CA ASN A 103 10.45 2.05 -18.82
C ASN A 103 9.27 1.47 -18.01
N THR A 104 8.81 2.15 -16.96
CA THR A 104 7.61 1.75 -16.21
C THR A 104 6.39 2.61 -16.55
N TYR A 105 6.59 3.82 -17.08
CA TYR A 105 5.53 4.80 -17.32
C TYR A 105 4.35 4.23 -18.12
N ASN A 106 4.60 3.65 -19.30
CA ASN A 106 3.53 3.18 -20.20
C ASN A 106 2.66 2.08 -19.58
N THR A 107 3.25 1.19 -18.78
CA THR A 107 2.49 0.14 -18.06
C THR A 107 1.69 0.74 -16.90
N SER A 108 2.27 1.70 -16.16
CA SER A 108 1.63 2.32 -15.00
C SER A 108 0.45 3.24 -15.33
N ILE A 109 0.30 3.69 -16.59
CA ILE A 109 -0.81 4.55 -17.03
C ILE A 109 -1.95 3.78 -17.73
N LEU A 110 -1.87 2.44 -17.80
CA LEU A 110 -2.94 1.64 -18.39
C LEU A 110 -4.25 1.90 -17.63
N PRO A 111 -5.40 1.99 -18.33
CA PRO A 111 -6.67 2.42 -17.74
C PRO A 111 -7.32 1.27 -16.96
N TYR A 112 -6.71 0.90 -15.84
CA TYR A 112 -7.29 -0.02 -14.87
C TYR A 112 -7.79 0.77 -13.68
N GLU A 113 -8.99 0.43 -13.20
CA GLU A 113 -9.53 1.02 -11.99
C GLU A 113 -8.80 0.44 -10.77
N ASP A 114 -8.12 1.30 -10.02
CA ASP A 114 -7.54 0.91 -8.74
C ASP A 114 -8.66 0.69 -7.70
N CYS A 115 -8.45 -0.22 -6.75
CA CYS A 115 -9.36 -0.42 -5.61
C CYS A 115 -9.63 0.91 -4.86
N CYS A 116 -8.67 1.83 -4.89
CA CYS A 116 -8.84 3.16 -4.32
C CYS A 116 -9.87 3.99 -5.10
N THR A 117 -9.93 3.92 -6.43
CA THR A 117 -10.86 4.71 -7.27
C THR A 117 -12.31 4.25 -7.21
N ILE A 118 -12.56 2.95 -7.07
CA ILE A 118 -13.92 2.38 -7.01
C ILE A 118 -14.62 2.76 -5.69
N PHE A 119 -13.86 2.96 -4.62
CA PHE A 119 -14.38 3.17 -3.27
C PHE A 119 -13.92 4.50 -2.63
N VAL A 120 -13.58 5.52 -3.45
CA VAL A 120 -13.18 6.85 -2.91
C VAL A 120 -14.38 7.48 -2.20
N PRO A 121 -14.29 7.79 -0.89
CA PRO A 121 -15.30 8.61 -0.24
C PRO A 121 -15.30 10.01 -0.86
N LYS A 122 -16.46 10.63 -1.03
CA LYS A 122 -16.57 11.97 -1.66
C LYS A 122 -15.64 13.02 -1.03
N HIS A 123 -15.37 12.90 0.28
CA HIS A 123 -14.45 13.76 1.02
C HIS A 123 -13.58 12.94 1.97
N PRO A 124 -12.40 12.45 1.54
CA PRO A 124 -11.47 11.77 2.43
C PRO A 124 -10.90 12.73 3.46
N VAL A 125 -10.61 12.24 4.68
CA VAL A 125 -9.98 13.06 5.72
C VAL A 125 -8.55 13.42 5.33
N ILE A 126 -8.25 14.72 5.33
CA ILE A 126 -6.93 15.28 5.00
C ILE A 126 -5.99 15.29 6.21
N ASN A 127 -6.55 15.36 7.42
CA ASN A 127 -5.82 15.40 8.70
C ASN A 127 -6.38 14.37 9.68
N PRO A 128 -6.06 13.07 9.49
CA PRO A 128 -6.59 12.02 10.36
C PRO A 128 -5.97 12.12 11.75
N LYS A 129 -6.85 12.20 12.76
CA LYS A 129 -6.47 12.07 14.17
C LYS A 129 -6.17 10.61 14.52
N ILE A 130 -5.07 10.37 15.24
CA ILE A 130 -4.61 9.01 15.60
C ILE A 130 -5.64 8.32 16.50
N GLU A 131 -6.20 9.05 17.47
CA GLU A 131 -7.17 8.50 18.42
C GLU A 131 -8.43 8.01 17.71
N LYS A 132 -8.86 8.72 16.66
CA LYS A 132 -9.96 8.27 15.80
C LYS A 132 -9.58 7.04 14.99
N CYS A 133 -8.34 6.96 14.51
CA CYS A 133 -7.90 5.77 13.79
C CYS A 133 -7.95 4.53 14.70
N GLU A 134 -7.45 4.65 15.93
CA GLU A 134 -7.47 3.58 16.92
C GLU A 134 -8.89 3.19 17.33
N TYR A 135 -9.78 4.18 17.49
CA TYR A 135 -11.20 3.92 17.73
C TYR A 135 -11.84 3.13 16.60
N TYR A 136 -11.67 3.54 15.34
CA TYR A 136 -12.24 2.81 14.20
C TYR A 136 -11.63 1.42 14.03
N GLU A 137 -10.33 1.27 14.29
CA GLU A 137 -9.67 -0.04 14.31
C GLU A 137 -10.28 -0.95 15.38
N SER A 138 -10.70 -0.41 16.53
CA SER A 138 -11.32 -1.21 17.61
C SER A 138 -12.71 -1.77 17.23
N LEU A 139 -13.35 -1.24 16.19
CA LEU A 139 -14.66 -1.70 15.72
C LEU A 139 -14.60 -2.98 14.88
N ILE A 140 -13.39 -3.42 14.50
CA ILE A 140 -13.18 -4.60 13.68
C ILE A 140 -12.10 -5.49 14.31
N ASP A 141 -12.23 -6.80 14.18
CA ASP A 141 -11.15 -7.73 14.58
C ASP A 141 -10.04 -7.78 13.52
N TYR A 142 -9.38 -6.63 13.31
CA TYR A 142 -8.39 -6.49 12.26
C TYR A 142 -7.18 -7.43 12.45
N LYS A 143 -6.88 -7.85 13.68
CA LYS A 143 -5.73 -8.72 13.96
C LYS A 143 -5.94 -10.10 13.33
N THR A 144 -7.05 -10.75 13.63
CA THR A 144 -7.41 -12.04 13.04
C THR A 144 -7.54 -11.93 11.53
N MET A 145 -8.15 -10.85 11.04
CA MET A 145 -8.31 -10.63 9.60
C MET A 145 -6.97 -10.42 8.87
N ILE A 146 -6.00 -9.73 9.47
CA ILE A 146 -4.65 -9.60 8.93
C ILE A 146 -3.96 -10.97 8.86
N ASP A 147 -4.07 -11.76 9.92
CA ASP A 147 -3.48 -13.11 9.96
C ASP A 147 -4.08 -14.02 8.89
N GLU A 148 -5.39 -13.91 8.65
CA GLU A 148 -6.05 -14.57 7.51
C GLU A 148 -5.52 -14.08 6.17
N CYS A 149 -5.31 -12.77 5.98
CA CYS A 149 -4.77 -12.22 4.73
C CYS A 149 -3.36 -12.78 4.45
N ILE A 150 -2.51 -12.80 5.48
CA ILE A 150 -1.14 -13.33 5.38
C ILE A 150 -1.15 -14.82 5.07
N LYS A 151 -2.00 -15.61 5.77
CA LYS A 151 -2.13 -17.05 5.51
C LYS A 151 -2.57 -17.38 4.08
N ASN A 152 -3.39 -16.52 3.47
CA ASN A 152 -3.86 -16.67 2.10
C ASN A 152 -2.96 -15.97 1.06
N THR A 153 -1.79 -15.47 1.48
CA THR A 153 -0.82 -14.86 0.57
C THR A 153 -0.20 -15.92 -0.33
N PHE A 154 -0.09 -15.62 -1.62
CA PHE A 154 0.65 -16.45 -2.56
C PHE A 154 1.81 -15.68 -3.18
N VAL A 155 2.87 -16.40 -3.55
CA VAL A 155 4.12 -15.79 -4.04
C VAL A 155 4.34 -16.15 -5.50
N VAL A 156 4.44 -15.12 -6.34
CA VAL A 156 4.87 -15.24 -7.72
C VAL A 156 6.36 -14.94 -7.80
N LYS A 157 7.16 -15.93 -8.15
CA LYS A 157 8.61 -15.77 -8.38
C LYS A 157 8.86 -15.31 -9.80
N ILE A 158 9.42 -14.11 -9.95
CA ILE A 158 9.74 -13.49 -11.23
C ILE A 158 11.26 -13.52 -11.40
N ASN A 159 11.72 -14.17 -12.46
CA ASN A 159 13.13 -14.27 -12.83
C ASN A 159 13.29 -14.12 -14.35
N GLU A 160 14.51 -13.82 -14.83
CA GLU A 160 14.81 -13.57 -16.25
C GLU A 160 14.39 -14.69 -17.21
N ASN A 161 14.22 -15.92 -16.70
CA ASN A 161 13.95 -17.10 -17.51
C ASN A 161 12.47 -17.52 -17.58
N LYS A 162 11.55 -16.83 -16.91
CA LYS A 162 10.10 -17.10 -17.03
C LYS A 162 9.40 -16.00 -17.81
N LYS A 163 8.90 -16.32 -19.01
CA LYS A 163 7.89 -15.49 -19.69
C LYS A 163 6.69 -15.36 -18.76
N ILE A 164 6.42 -14.13 -18.30
CA ILE A 164 5.21 -13.78 -17.57
C ILE A 164 4.08 -13.71 -18.60
N ASN A 165 3.58 -14.87 -19.04
CA ASN A 165 2.45 -14.93 -19.98
C ASN A 165 1.15 -15.41 -19.32
N ASP A 166 1.15 -15.85 -18.06
CA ASP A 166 0.02 -16.59 -17.48
C ASP A 166 -0.61 -15.94 -16.24
N LEU A 167 -0.50 -14.62 -16.04
CA LEU A 167 -1.02 -13.94 -14.84
C LEU A 167 -1.85 -12.67 -15.12
N LEU A 168 -2.28 -12.45 -16.37
CA LEU A 168 -3.24 -11.42 -16.75
C LEU A 168 -4.45 -12.05 -17.44
#